data_AF-A0A183HTF1-F1
#
_entry.id   AF-A0A183HTF1-F1
#
_cell.length_a   1.000
_cell.length_b   1.000
_cell.length_c   1.000
_cell.angle_alpha   90.00
_cell.angle_beta   90.00
_cell.angle_gamma   90.00
#
_symmetry.space_group_name_H-M   'P 1'
#
loop_
_entity.id
_entity.type
_entity.pdbx_description
1 polymer ?
#
loop_
_entity_poly.entity_id
_entity_poly.type
_entity_poly.pdbx_seq_one_letter_code
_entity_poly.pdbx_strand_id
1 'polypeptide(L)'
;VKVEGWPEPELVWLVDEQPLRPSHDFKLEYDGQNAKLEIRDAQPEDTGVYTVRIKNEYGAVESNAKLTVEPDPDKNHIAPEFQAVIEDVECNEGDTVKFKAVLTGDPTPDVIFPF
;
A
#
# COMPACT_ATOMS: atom_id res chain seq x y z
N VAL A 1 13.15 17.19 2.52
CA VAL A 1 13.37 18.39 3.35
C VAL A 1 14.74 18.27 4.00
N LYS A 2 15.56 19.34 4.01
CA LYS A 2 16.89 19.33 4.64
C LYS A 2 16.75 19.57 6.16
N VAL A 3 17.37 18.73 6.97
CA VAL A 3 17.29 18.69 8.44
C VAL A 3 18.69 18.95 9.00
N GLU A 4 18.87 20.01 9.78
CA GLU A 4 20.15 20.30 10.42
C GLU A 4 19.89 20.44 11.94
N GLY A 5 20.51 19.59 12.77
CA GLY A 5 20.33 19.61 14.22
C GLY A 5 21.38 18.78 14.96
N TRP A 6 21.88 19.31 16.07
CA TRP A 6 22.81 18.63 16.99
C TRP A 6 22.31 18.81 18.43
N PRO A 7 22.21 17.76 19.28
CA PRO A 7 22.42 16.33 18.99
C PRO A 7 21.41 15.76 17.97
N GLU A 8 21.65 14.53 17.51
CA GLU A 8 20.90 13.86 16.43
C GLU A 8 19.39 13.92 16.73
N PRO A 9 18.60 14.64 15.91
CA PRO A 9 17.21 14.91 16.25
C PRO A 9 16.34 13.67 15.99
N GLU A 10 15.35 13.47 16.86
CA GLU A 10 14.31 12.47 16.66
C GLU A 10 13.37 12.92 15.55
N LEU A 11 13.21 12.09 14.53
CA LEU A 11 12.30 12.33 13.41
C LEU A 11 11.05 11.45 13.52
N VAL A 12 9.88 12.09 13.51
CA VAL A 12 8.58 11.43 13.55
C VAL A 12 7.74 11.90 12.37
N TRP A 13 7.20 10.96 11.60
CA TRP A 13 6.16 11.24 10.62
C TRP A 13 4.80 11.01 11.26
N LEU A 14 3.84 11.88 10.96
CA LEU A 14 2.45 11.79 11.39
C LEU A 14 1.52 11.87 10.18
N VAL A 15 0.42 11.14 10.20
CA VAL A 15 -0.71 11.26 9.27
C VAL A 15 -1.93 11.62 10.09
N ASP A 16 -2.56 12.75 9.78
CA ASP A 16 -3.73 13.27 10.50
C ASP A 16 -3.52 13.27 12.03
N GLU A 17 -2.37 13.81 12.44
CA GLU A 17 -1.93 13.93 13.84
C GLU A 17 -1.59 12.59 14.54
N GLN A 18 -1.64 11.46 13.84
CA GLN A 18 -1.28 10.15 14.37
C GLN A 18 0.10 9.70 13.88
N PRO A 19 0.92 9.05 14.73
CA PRO A 19 2.26 8.62 14.35
C PRO A 19 2.21 7.54 13.25
N LEU A 20 2.85 7.83 12.12
CA LEU A 20 3.00 6.89 11.01
C LEU A 20 4.13 5.91 11.30
N ARG A 21 3.84 4.62 11.17
CA ARG A 21 4.84 3.55 11.35
C ARG A 21 5.31 3.03 10.00
N PRO A 22 6.60 2.69 9.85
CA PRO A 22 7.09 2.01 8.65
C PRO A 22 6.37 0.68 8.46
N SER A 23 5.96 0.43 7.22
CA SER A 23 5.31 -0.80 6.79
C SER A 23 5.87 -1.23 5.42
N HIS A 24 5.27 -2.25 4.82
CA HIS A 24 5.58 -2.62 3.43
C HIS A 24 5.29 -1.46 2.45
N ASP A 25 4.21 -0.72 2.72
CA ASP A 25 3.67 0.31 1.82
C ASP A 25 4.24 1.69 2.14
N PHE A 26 4.57 1.95 3.42
CA PHE A 26 5.19 3.19 3.89
C PHE A 26 6.67 2.98 4.20
N LYS A 27 7.54 3.54 3.36
CA LYS A 27 8.99 3.55 3.58
C LYS A 27 9.44 4.91 4.08
N LEU A 28 9.98 4.93 5.29
CA LEU A 28 10.51 6.13 5.95
C LEU A 28 12.04 6.08 5.90
N GLU A 29 12.67 7.08 5.29
CA GLU A 29 14.13 7.19 5.19
C GLU A 29 14.58 8.51 5.84
N TYR A 30 15.61 8.42 6.68
CA TYR A 30 16.26 9.58 7.29
C TYR A 30 17.77 9.35 7.33
N ASP A 31 18.54 10.25 6.71
CA ASP A 31 20.00 10.19 6.63
C ASP A 31 20.70 11.21 7.56
N GLY A 32 19.98 11.74 8.55
CA GLY A 32 20.45 12.82 9.42
C GLY A 32 20.23 14.22 8.81
N GLN A 33 20.24 14.33 7.48
CA GLN A 33 20.08 15.59 6.76
C GLN A 33 18.83 15.68 5.88
N ASN A 34 18.20 14.57 5.56
CA ASN A 34 17.11 14.49 4.61
C ASN A 34 16.09 13.49 5.12
N ALA A 35 14.87 13.99 5.34
CA ALA A 35 13.72 13.17 5.63
C ALA A 35 12.97 12.87 4.32
N LYS A 36 12.69 11.59 4.09
CA LYS A 36 11.91 11.11 2.95
C LYS A 36 10.86 10.09 3.40
N LEU A 37 9.64 10.28 2.92
CA LEU A 37 8.55 9.32 3.02
C LEU A 37 8.20 8.87 1.60
N GLU A 38 8.13 7.57 1.39
CA GLU A 38 7.77 6.94 0.12
C GLU A 38 6.56 6.02 0.35
N ILE A 39 5.51 6.21 -0.46
CA ILE A 39 4.28 5.42 -0.45
C ILE A 39 4.28 4.61 -1.75
N ARG A 40 4.33 3.28 -1.65
CA ARG A 40 4.54 2.40 -2.82
C ARG A 40 3.27 2.15 -3.63
N ASP A 41 2.14 2.04 -2.96
CA ASP A 41 0.84 1.83 -3.59
C ASP A 41 -0.16 2.79 -2.94
N ALA A 42 -0.18 4.03 -3.43
CA ALA A 42 -1.03 5.07 -2.87
C ALA A 42 -2.50 4.79 -3.21
N GLN A 43 -3.30 4.56 -2.19
CA GLN A 43 -4.73 4.30 -2.28
C GLN A 43 -5.52 5.56 -1.90
N PRO A 44 -6.81 5.67 -2.31
CA PRO A 44 -7.67 6.77 -1.87
C PRO A 44 -7.72 6.93 -0.34
N GLU A 45 -7.57 5.82 0.39
CA GLU A 45 -7.52 5.73 1.85
C GLU A 45 -6.27 6.40 2.47
N ASP A 46 -5.19 6.57 1.71
CA ASP A 46 -3.96 7.24 2.15
C ASP A 46 -4.05 8.77 2.10
N THR A 47 -5.16 9.30 1.60
CA THR A 47 -5.45 10.74 1.58
C THR A 47 -5.49 11.28 2.99
N GLY A 48 -4.63 12.26 3.29
CA GLY A 48 -4.48 12.80 4.63
C GLY A 48 -3.44 13.92 4.70
N VAL A 49 -3.25 14.48 5.90
CA VAL A 49 -2.22 15.49 6.16
C VAL A 49 -1.00 14.83 6.78
N TYR A 50 0.09 14.80 6.01
CA TYR A 50 1.37 14.24 6.41
C TYR A 50 2.23 15.33 7.07
N THR A 51 2.58 15.12 8.33
CA THR A 51 3.44 16.03 9.10
C THR A 51 4.76 15.35 9.43
N VAL A 52 5.87 15.95 9.04
CA VAL A 52 7.20 15.57 9.53
C VAL A 52 7.56 16.48 10.70
N ARG A 53 7.84 15.87 11.85
CA ARG A 53 8.28 16.56 13.06
C ARG A 53 9.67 16.10 13.43
N ILE A 54 10.56 17.06 13.63
CA ILE A 54 11.96 16.85 13.97
C ILE A 54 12.21 17.54 15.30
N LYS A 55 12.75 16.82 16.29
CA LYS A 55 12.96 17.33 17.65
C LYS A 55 14.38 17.03 18.13
N ASN A 56 15.08 18.01 18.68
CA ASN A 56 16.31 17.83 19.47
C ASN A 56 16.13 18.42 20.88
N GLU A 57 17.17 18.37 21.72
CA GLU A 57 17.11 18.94 23.08
C GLU A 57 16.87 20.45 23.10
N TYR A 58 17.17 21.15 21.99
CA TYR A 58 17.12 22.60 21.88
C TYR A 58 15.83 23.12 21.23
N GLY A 59 15.00 22.24 20.64
CA GLY A 59 13.78 22.66 19.98
C GLY A 59 13.11 21.58 19.12
N ALA A 60 11.99 21.96 18.50
CA ALA A 60 11.30 21.13 17.54
C ALA A 60 10.85 21.99 16.35
N VAL A 61 10.95 21.42 15.16
CA VAL A 61 10.40 21.98 13.92
C VAL A 61 9.46 20.97 13.29
N GLU A 62 8.43 21.46 12.63
CA GLU A 62 7.47 20.62 11.92
C GLU A 62 7.15 21.21 10.55
N SER A 63 6.86 20.33 9.60
CA SER A 63 6.42 20.68 8.26
C SER A 63 5.28 19.75 7.87
N ASN A 64 4.21 20.30 7.33
CA ASN A 64 3.02 19.56 6.93
C ASN A 64 2.78 19.69 5.43
N ALA A 65 2.26 18.61 4.84
CA ALA A 65 1.89 18.50 3.45
C ALA A 65 0.59 17.70 3.34
N LYS A 66 -0.34 18.15 2.50
CA LYS A 66 -1.58 17.42 2.23
C LYS A 66 -1.38 16.51 1.03
N LEU A 67 -1.66 15.22 1.20
CA LEU A 67 -1.77 14.25 0.10
C LEU A 67 -3.25 14.08 -0.24
N THR A 68 -3.57 14.15 -1.53
CA THR A 68 -4.88 13.78 -2.07
C THR A 68 -4.65 12.73 -3.14
N VAL A 69 -5.18 11.52 -2.94
CA VAL A 69 -5.13 10.45 -3.92
C VAL A 69 -6.49 10.34 -4.58
N GLU A 70 -6.57 10.70 -5.86
CA GLU A 70 -7.79 10.54 -6.64
C GLU A 70 -7.88 9.10 -7.15
N PRO A 71 -9.06 8.45 -7.07
CA PRO A 71 -9.25 7.13 -7.63
C PRO A 71 -9.02 7.21 -9.14
N ASP A 72 -8.15 6.33 -9.64
CA ASP A 72 -7.91 6.21 -11.07
C ASP A 72 -9.14 5.55 -11.71
N PRO A 73 -9.82 6.22 -12.67
CA PRO A 73 -11.05 5.71 -13.27
C PRO A 73 -10.83 4.48 -14.17
N ASP A 74 -9.59 4.23 -14.59
CA ASP A 74 -9.19 3.04 -15.34
C ASP A 74 -8.79 1.90 -14.39
N LYS A 75 -8.32 2.19 -13.17
CA LYS A 75 -8.22 1.21 -12.06
C LYS A 75 -9.56 1.03 -11.35
N ASN A 76 -10.57 0.57 -12.09
CA ASN A 76 -11.74 -0.02 -11.44
C ASN A 76 -11.25 -1.27 -10.71
N HIS A 77 -11.20 -1.24 -9.36
CA HIS A 77 -11.01 -2.44 -8.55
C HIS A 77 -12.19 -3.38 -8.80
N ILE A 78 -12.06 -4.23 -9.82
CA ILE A 78 -13.07 -5.21 -10.19
C ILE A 78 -12.90 -6.35 -9.21
N ALA A 79 -13.85 -6.49 -8.29
CA ALA A 79 -13.91 -7.65 -7.41
C ALA A 79 -13.88 -8.94 -8.25
N PRO A 80 -13.15 -9.97 -7.82
CA PRO A 80 -12.97 -11.13 -8.65
C PRO A 80 -14.29 -11.86 -8.87
N GLU A 81 -14.62 -12.10 -10.14
CA GLU A 81 -15.86 -12.74 -10.54
C GLU A 81 -15.55 -13.97 -11.43
N PHE A 82 -16.33 -15.02 -11.28
CA PHE A 82 -16.23 -16.18 -12.17
C PHE A 82 -16.87 -15.83 -13.52
N GLN A 83 -16.04 -15.43 -14.47
CA GLN A 83 -16.48 -15.22 -15.85
C GLN A 83 -16.83 -16.56 -16.52
N ALA A 84 -16.16 -17.64 -16.14
CA ALA A 84 -16.51 -19.00 -16.52
C ALA A 84 -16.38 -19.92 -15.31
N VAL A 85 -17.51 -20.48 -14.88
CA VAL A 85 -17.59 -21.49 -13.82
C VAL A 85 -17.17 -22.83 -14.40
N ILE A 86 -16.59 -23.69 -13.56
CA ILE A 86 -16.36 -25.09 -13.94
C ILE A 86 -17.71 -25.78 -14.18
N GLU A 87 -17.82 -26.54 -15.26
CA GLU A 87 -18.97 -27.37 -15.56
C GLU A 87 -18.69 -28.83 -15.15
N ASP A 88 -19.75 -29.58 -14.83
CA ASP A 88 -19.64 -31.00 -14.53
C ASP A 88 -19.19 -31.77 -15.78
N VAL A 89 -18.16 -32.60 -15.64
CA VAL A 89 -17.62 -33.41 -16.75
C VAL A 89 -17.80 -34.88 -16.43
N GLU A 90 -18.58 -35.59 -17.24
CA GLU A 90 -18.64 -37.04 -17.25
C GLU A 90 -17.49 -37.61 -18.10
N CYS A 91 -16.69 -38.52 -17.53
CA CYS A 91 -15.57 -39.15 -18.21
C CYS A 91 -15.48 -40.64 -17.87
N ASN A 92 -14.80 -41.42 -18.72
CA ASN A 92 -14.60 -42.84 -18.47
C ASN A 92 -13.30 -43.06 -17.69
N GLU A 93 -13.21 -44.22 -17.01
CA GLU A 93 -11.99 -44.60 -16.28
C GLU A 93 -10.77 -44.60 -17.22
N GLY A 94 -9.77 -43.78 -16.89
CA GLY A 94 -8.55 -43.59 -17.69
C GLY A 94 -8.49 -42.30 -18.51
N ASP A 95 -9.59 -41.55 -18.61
CA ASP A 95 -9.61 -40.27 -19.31
C ASP A 95 -8.92 -39.15 -18.48
N THR A 96 -8.18 -38.27 -19.16
CA THR A 96 -7.59 -37.08 -18.54
C THR A 96 -8.56 -35.91 -18.62
N VAL A 97 -9.19 -35.57 -17.51
CA VAL A 97 -10.08 -34.40 -17.40
C VAL A 97 -9.29 -33.15 -17.02
N LYS A 98 -9.63 -32.01 -17.62
CA LYS A 98 -9.07 -30.70 -17.30
C LYS A 98 -10.21 -29.72 -17.03
N PHE A 99 -10.29 -29.24 -15.79
CA PHE A 99 -11.19 -28.13 -15.44
C PHE A 99 -10.49 -26.80 -15.71
N LYS A 100 -11.20 -25.85 -16.31
CA LYS A 100 -10.71 -24.49 -16.55
C LYS A 100 -11.74 -23.51 -16.01
N ALA A 101 -11.37 -22.80 -14.94
CA ALA A 101 -12.11 -21.62 -14.50
C ALA A 101 -11.44 -20.36 -15.07
N VAL A 102 -12.23 -19.38 -15.48
CA VAL A 102 -11.74 -18.05 -15.85
C VAL A 102 -12.19 -17.08 -14.78
N LEU A 103 -11.23 -16.55 -14.04
CA LEU A 103 -11.42 -15.53 -13.03
C LEU A 103 -11.08 -14.18 -13.65
N THR A 104 -12.01 -13.23 -13.56
CA THR A 104 -11.69 -11.81 -13.73
C THR A 104 -11.43 -11.21 -12.37
N GLY A 105 -10.71 -10.09 -12.32
CA GLY A 105 -10.46 -9.33 -11.10
C GLY A 105 -9.23 -8.44 -11.28
N ASP A 106 -9.34 -7.19 -10.84
CA ASP A 106 -8.21 -6.25 -10.78
C ASP A 106 -8.12 -5.68 -9.35
N PRO A 107 -7.01 -5.94 -8.63
CA PRO A 107 -5.83 -6.69 -9.04
C PRO A 107 -6.12 -8.20 -9.24
N THR A 108 -5.28 -8.89 -10.04
CA THR A 108 -5.47 -10.30 -10.39
C THR A 108 -5.65 -11.16 -9.13
N PRO A 109 -6.74 -11.94 -9.01
CA PRO A 109 -7.02 -12.69 -7.79
C PRO A 109 -6.05 -13.85 -7.57
N ASP A 110 -5.65 -14.08 -6.32
CA ASP A 110 -4.93 -15.27 -5.88
C ASP A 110 -5.86 -16.49 -5.86
N VAL A 111 -5.53 -17.53 -6.63
CA VAL A 111 -6.30 -18.78 -6.70
C VAL A 111 -5.83 -19.75 -5.62
N ILE A 112 -6.63 -19.95 -4.58
CA ILE A 112 -6.35 -20.92 -3.50
C ILE A 112 -7.18 -22.19 -3.71
N PHE A 113 -6.52 -23.34 -3.82
CA PHE A 113 -7.19 -24.66 -3.85
C PHE A 113 -7.29 -25.21 -2.42
N PRO A 114 -8.50 -25.50 -1.89
CA PRO A 114 -8.63 -26.18 -0.61
C PRO A 114 -8.15 -27.64 -0.74
N PHE A 115 -7.40 -28.10 0.26
CA PHE A 115 -6.87 -29.47 0.37
C PHE A 115 -7.95 -30.47 0.78
#